data_AF-G0XQF5-F1
#
_entry.id   AF-G0XQF5-F1
#
_cell.length_a   1.000
_cell.length_b   1.000
_cell.length_c   1.000
_cell.angle_alpha   90.00
_cell.angle_beta   90.00
_cell.angle_gamma   90.00
#
_symmetry.space_group_name_H-M   'P 1'
#
loop_
_entity.id
_entity.type
_entity.pdbx_description
1 polymer ?
#
loop_
_entity_poly.entity_id
_entity_poly.type
_entity_poly.pdbx_seq_one_letter_code
_entity_poly.pdbx_strand_id
1 'polypeptide(L)'
;MAESDVDAGSYERNVGNSSVNVEIRTKPSFSPSDIYYDMTGKKYLHIFNHYQYQKTRYFNNRRPSTREGTNKDVNRLTEVFGNLGFKVIIYNDKEHGEIIDTVTEISTRDHTETSCLFFAFLTHGDKRGRLARWPTG
;
A
#
# COMPACT_ATOMS: atom_id res chain seq x y z
N MET A 1 24.83 35.63 16.30
CA MET A 1 25.60 34.45 15.88
C MET A 1 24.96 33.98 14.60
N ALA A 2 25.64 34.26 13.48
CA ALA A 2 25.23 33.83 12.15
C ALA A 2 25.89 32.46 11.90
N GLU A 3 25.11 31.48 11.46
CA GLU A 3 25.65 30.22 10.96
C GLU A 3 26.02 30.37 9.48
N SER A 4 27.18 29.81 9.16
CA SER A 4 27.97 29.99 7.95
C SER A 4 27.44 29.20 6.76
N ASP A 5 27.27 29.88 5.62
CA ASP A 5 27.10 29.27 4.31
C ASP A 5 28.36 28.49 3.92
N VAL A 6 28.22 27.20 3.61
CA VAL A 6 29.32 26.34 3.18
C VAL A 6 29.45 26.37 1.65
N ASP A 7 30.62 26.84 1.26
CA ASP A 7 31.27 27.00 -0.04
C ASP A 7 30.95 25.95 -1.12
N ALA A 8 30.35 26.40 -2.23
CA ALA A 8 30.21 25.61 -3.45
C ALA A 8 31.40 25.92 -4.39
N GLY A 9 32.46 25.13 -4.25
CA GLY A 9 33.67 25.24 -5.05
C GLY A 9 33.41 25.23 -6.57
N SER A 10 33.95 26.24 -7.24
CA SER A 10 33.95 26.43 -8.69
C SER A 10 34.85 25.41 -9.39
N TYR A 11 34.31 24.63 -10.34
CA TYR A 11 35.12 23.89 -11.30
C TYR A 11 35.18 24.65 -12.63
N GLU A 12 36.41 24.85 -13.13
CA GLU A 12 36.71 25.57 -14.37
C GLU A 12 36.15 24.87 -15.61
N ARG A 13 35.71 25.69 -16.58
CA ARG A 13 35.08 25.25 -17.85
C ARG A 13 36.14 24.78 -18.85
N ASN A 14 36.01 23.55 -19.33
CA ASN A 14 36.56 23.18 -20.64
C ASN A 14 35.58 23.58 -21.74
N VAL A 15 35.95 24.58 -22.54
CA VAL A 15 35.20 25.04 -23.71
C VAL A 15 35.45 24.06 -24.86
N GLY A 16 34.59 23.05 -24.98
CA GLY A 16 34.53 22.14 -26.11
C GLY A 16 33.28 22.40 -26.93
N ASN A 17 33.48 22.85 -28.17
CA ASN A 17 32.46 23.27 -29.12
C ASN A 17 31.50 22.09 -29.46
N SER A 18 30.28 22.11 -28.95
CA SER A 18 29.21 21.22 -29.40
C SER A 18 27.88 21.97 -29.38
N SER A 19 27.22 22.01 -30.53
CA SER A 19 25.87 22.57 -30.71
C SER A 19 24.83 21.62 -30.12
N VAL A 20 24.91 21.39 -28.81
CA VAL A 20 23.89 20.68 -28.04
C VAL A 20 23.04 21.77 -27.39
N ASN A 21 21.72 21.75 -27.66
CA ASN A 21 20.78 22.54 -26.87
C ASN A 21 20.95 22.13 -25.41
N VAL A 22 21.64 22.97 -24.64
CA VAL A 22 21.72 22.81 -23.19
C VAL A 22 20.32 23.10 -22.68
N GLU A 23 19.52 22.05 -22.46
CA GLU A 23 18.34 22.17 -21.61
C GLU A 23 18.83 22.76 -20.29
N ILE A 24 18.49 24.03 -20.08
CA ILE A 24 18.78 24.73 -18.84
C ILE A 24 18.03 23.93 -17.78
N ARG A 25 18.75 23.09 -17.02
CA ARG A 25 18.23 22.43 -15.82
C ARG A 25 17.85 23.53 -14.84
N THR A 26 16.62 23.98 -14.92
CA THR A 26 16.01 24.85 -13.92
C THR A 26 16.11 24.11 -12.60
N LYS A 27 16.60 24.80 -11.57
CA LYS A 27 16.63 24.24 -10.21
C LYS A 27 15.19 23.80 -9.88
N PRO A 28 14.98 22.56 -9.39
CA PRO A 28 13.65 22.12 -9.02
C PRO A 28 13.07 23.08 -7.99
N SER A 29 11.96 23.72 -8.34
CA SER A 29 11.18 24.57 -7.47
C SER A 29 10.16 23.70 -6.77
N PHE A 30 10.31 23.53 -5.45
CA PHE A 30 9.34 22.80 -4.64
C PHE A 30 8.34 23.78 -4.04
N SER A 31 7.06 23.48 -4.20
CA SER A 31 5.98 24.12 -3.46
C SER A 31 5.79 23.43 -2.10
N PRO A 32 5.34 24.13 -1.05
CA PRO A 32 4.99 23.49 0.21
C PRO A 32 3.93 22.39 0.09
N SER A 33 3.11 22.38 -0.97
CA SER A 33 2.14 21.32 -1.24
C SER A 33 2.76 20.02 -1.76
N ASP A 34 3.97 20.05 -2.32
CA ASP A 34 4.63 18.88 -2.92
C ASP A 34 5.05 17.83 -1.88
N ILE A 35 4.97 18.16 -0.58
CA ILE A 35 5.26 17.24 0.53
C ILE A 35 4.07 16.32 0.86
N TYR A 36 2.88 16.58 0.30
CA TYR A 36 1.67 15.80 0.55
C TYR A 36 1.32 14.92 -0.65
N TYR A 37 0.83 13.70 -0.39
CA TYR A 37 0.24 12.88 -1.45
C TYR A 37 -1.04 13.53 -1.98
N ASP A 38 -1.21 13.53 -3.31
CA ASP A 38 -2.49 13.91 -3.92
C ASP A 38 -3.54 12.84 -3.62
N MET A 39 -4.53 13.20 -2.79
CA MET A 39 -5.61 12.33 -2.33
C MET A 39 -6.96 12.66 -2.98
N THR A 40 -6.96 13.46 -4.06
CA THR A 40 -8.17 13.92 -4.77
C THR A 40 -8.78 12.84 -5.67
N GLY A 41 -7.97 11.87 -6.12
CA GLY A 41 -8.42 10.73 -6.93
C GLY A 41 -9.28 9.70 -6.18
N LYS A 42 -9.59 8.58 -6.85
CA LYS A 42 -10.34 7.44 -6.32
C LYS A 42 -9.55 6.73 -5.23
N LYS A 43 -10.25 6.35 -4.16
CA LYS A 43 -9.68 5.70 -2.98
C LYS A 43 -10.37 4.36 -2.79
N TYR A 44 -9.60 3.29 -2.59
CA TYR A 44 -10.15 1.94 -2.41
C TYR A 44 -9.62 1.29 -1.14
N LEU A 45 -10.52 0.66 -0.39
CA LEU A 45 -10.19 -0.19 0.74
C LEU A 45 -10.58 -1.62 0.40
N HIS A 46 -9.60 -2.53 0.39
CA HIS A 46 -9.79 -3.96 0.21
C HIS A 46 -9.64 -4.66 1.57
N ILE A 47 -10.72 -5.23 2.09
CA ILE A 47 -10.73 -5.94 3.37
C ILE A 47 -10.78 -7.44 3.11
N PHE A 48 -9.72 -8.15 3.49
CA PHE A 48 -9.69 -9.61 3.54
C PHE A 48 -10.04 -10.07 4.95
N ASN A 49 -11.25 -10.55 5.14
CA ASN A 49 -11.79 -10.97 6.42
C ASN A 49 -11.81 -12.49 6.53
N HIS A 50 -10.90 -13.07 7.32
CA HIS A 50 -10.95 -14.49 7.68
C HIS A 50 -11.63 -14.66 9.02
N TYR A 51 -12.83 -15.23 8.98
CA TYR A 51 -13.58 -15.61 10.15
C TYR A 51 -13.31 -17.06 10.53
N GLN A 52 -13.32 -17.97 9.54
CA GLN A 52 -13.16 -19.40 9.74
C GLN A 52 -11.94 -19.96 9.03
N TYR A 53 -11.39 -21.00 9.63
CA TYR A 53 -10.24 -21.74 9.12
C TYR A 53 -10.59 -23.21 9.02
N GLN A 54 -10.09 -23.89 8.00
CA GLN A 54 -10.17 -25.34 7.91
C GLN A 54 -8.90 -26.01 8.49
N LYS A 55 -8.95 -27.34 8.65
CA LYS A 55 -7.86 -28.11 9.27
C LYS A 55 -6.71 -28.24 8.27
N THR A 56 -5.49 -27.87 8.68
CA THR A 56 -4.31 -27.95 7.82
C THR A 56 -3.11 -28.44 8.60
N ARG A 57 -2.07 -28.89 7.88
CA ARG A 57 -0.75 -29.18 8.47
C ARG A 57 -0.18 -28.00 9.27
N TYR A 58 -0.46 -26.77 8.83
CA TYR A 58 -0.04 -25.55 9.52
C TYR A 58 -0.71 -25.41 10.89
N PHE A 59 -1.95 -25.88 11.01
CA PHE A 59 -2.69 -25.91 12.27
C PHE A 59 -2.63 -27.27 12.99
N ASN A 60 -1.58 -28.08 12.73
CA ASN A 60 -1.43 -29.42 13.30
C ASN A 60 -2.67 -30.31 13.09
N ASN A 61 -3.30 -30.20 11.92
CA ASN A 61 -4.55 -30.86 11.53
C ASN A 61 -5.73 -30.60 12.49
N ARG A 62 -5.67 -29.51 13.26
CA ARG A 62 -6.77 -29.02 14.10
C ARG A 62 -7.41 -27.80 13.44
N ARG A 63 -8.67 -27.54 13.79
CA ARG A 63 -9.37 -26.34 13.34
C ARG A 63 -9.02 -25.21 14.31
N PRO A 64 -8.43 -24.10 13.85
CA PRO A 64 -8.28 -22.90 14.68
C PRO A 64 -9.64 -22.39 15.17
N SER A 65 -9.63 -21.64 16.26
CA SER A 65 -10.82 -20.92 16.71
C SER A 65 -11.26 -19.92 15.64
N THR A 66 -12.59 -19.74 15.55
CA THR A 66 -13.19 -18.66 14.76
C THR A 66 -12.77 -17.31 15.32
N ARG A 67 -12.66 -16.30 14.44
CA ARG A 67 -12.33 -14.92 14.83
C ARG A 67 -13.61 -14.17 15.21
N GLU A 68 -14.23 -14.60 16.31
CA GLU A 68 -15.42 -13.93 16.86
C GLU A 68 -15.18 -12.43 17.03
N GLY A 69 -16.10 -11.62 16.49
CA GLY A 69 -15.99 -10.17 16.51
C GLY A 69 -15.31 -9.55 15.28
N THR A 70 -14.65 -10.31 14.39
CA THR A 70 -14.02 -9.75 13.18
C THR A 70 -15.00 -8.98 12.30
N ASN A 71 -16.27 -9.40 12.24
CA ASN A 71 -17.31 -8.69 11.49
C ASN A 71 -17.62 -7.30 12.08
N LYS A 72 -17.42 -7.10 13.40
CA LYS A 72 -17.50 -5.76 14.01
C LYS A 72 -16.36 -4.87 13.53
N ASP A 73 -15.16 -5.44 13.34
CA ASP A 73 -14.02 -4.71 12.79
C ASP A 73 -14.28 -4.33 11.33
N VAL A 74 -14.80 -5.25 10.52
CA VAL A 74 -15.21 -4.97 9.13
C VAL A 74 -16.22 -3.82 9.07
N ASN A 75 -17.25 -3.83 9.92
CA ASN A 75 -18.26 -2.78 9.96
C ASN A 75 -17.66 -1.42 10.32
N ARG A 76 -16.81 -1.37 11.35
CA ARG A 76 -16.13 -0.12 11.76
C ARG A 76 -15.19 0.40 10.68
N LEU A 77 -14.41 -0.48 10.04
CA LEU A 77 -13.55 -0.10 8.93
C LEU A 77 -14.36 0.44 7.76
N THR A 78 -15.48 -0.20 7.45
CA THR A 78 -16.37 0.23 6.36
C THR A 78 -16.95 1.61 6.62
N GLU A 79 -17.42 1.86 7.85
CA GLU A 79 -17.96 3.15 8.27
C GLU A 79 -16.89 4.26 8.22
N VAL A 80 -15.75 4.03 8.86
CA VAL A 80 -14.67 5.03 8.96
C VAL A 80 -14.11 5.36 7.58
N PHE A 81 -13.76 4.36 6.78
CA PHE A 81 -13.18 4.61 5.45
C PHE A 81 -14.23 5.08 4.45
N GLY A 82 -15.49 4.67 4.59
CA GLY A 82 -16.60 5.22 3.83
C GLY A 82 -16.75 6.74 4.07
N ASN A 83 -16.69 7.18 5.32
CA ASN A 83 -16.70 8.61 5.68
C ASN A 83 -15.49 9.38 5.13
N LEU A 84 -14.36 8.70 4.91
CA LEU A 84 -13.16 9.26 4.26
C LEU A 84 -13.23 9.23 2.71
N GLY A 85 -14.34 8.76 2.14
CA GLY A 85 -14.56 8.70 0.69
C GLY A 85 -13.89 7.51 0.00
N PHE A 86 -13.55 6.44 0.74
CA PHE A 86 -13.07 5.20 0.14
C PHE A 86 -14.23 4.34 -0.36
N LYS A 87 -14.03 3.69 -1.51
CA LYS A 87 -14.84 2.55 -1.93
C LYS A 87 -14.33 1.30 -1.21
N VAL A 88 -15.18 0.71 -0.37
CA VAL A 88 -14.83 -0.47 0.42
C VAL A 88 -15.27 -1.75 -0.29
N ILE A 89 -14.35 -2.72 -0.43
CA ILE A 89 -14.58 -4.05 -0.99
C ILE A 89 -14.16 -5.08 0.04
N ILE A 90 -15.03 -6.07 0.31
CA ILE A 90 -14.82 -7.08 1.35
C ILE A 90 -14.72 -8.46 0.70
N TYR A 91 -13.71 -9.23 1.11
CA TYR A 91 -13.46 -10.61 0.70
C TYR A 91 -13.48 -11.49 1.95
N ASN A 92 -14.43 -12.42 2.05
CA ASN A 92 -14.56 -13.29 3.21
C ASN A 92 -13.93 -14.67 2.94
N ASP A 93 -13.19 -15.16 3.93
CA ASP A 93 -12.66 -16.53 4.02
C ASP A 93 -11.87 -17.04 2.79
N LYS A 94 -11.22 -16.14 2.04
CA LYS A 94 -10.43 -16.46 0.83
C LYS A 94 -9.25 -17.37 1.13
N GLU A 95 -9.04 -18.43 0.37
CA GLU A 95 -7.82 -19.24 0.50
C GLU A 95 -6.58 -18.44 0.07
N HIS A 96 -5.38 -18.91 0.46
CA HIS A 96 -4.14 -18.22 0.14
C HIS A 96 -3.98 -17.96 -1.37
N GLY A 97 -4.28 -18.95 -2.21
CA GLY A 97 -4.26 -18.78 -3.67
C GLY A 97 -5.19 -17.67 -4.12
N GLU A 98 -6.43 -17.68 -3.65
CA GLU A 98 -7.43 -16.67 -4.03
C GLU A 98 -7.07 -15.25 -3.56
N ILE A 99 -6.40 -15.10 -2.42
CA ILE A 99 -5.88 -13.79 -1.96
C ILE A 99 -4.81 -13.29 -2.94
N ILE A 100 -3.86 -14.16 -3.30
CA ILE A 100 -2.80 -13.81 -4.26
C ILE A 100 -3.40 -13.46 -5.61
N ASP A 101 -4.36 -14.24 -6.10
CA ASP A 101 -5.04 -13.99 -7.37
C ASP A 101 -5.78 -12.65 -7.33
N THR A 102 -6.51 -12.38 -6.25
CA THR A 102 -7.25 -11.13 -6.06
C THR A 102 -6.31 -9.92 -6.02
N VAL A 103 -5.21 -9.99 -5.26
CA VAL A 103 -4.23 -8.90 -5.16
C VAL A 103 -3.51 -8.69 -6.48
N THR A 104 -3.19 -9.78 -7.19
CA THR A 104 -2.59 -9.72 -8.53
C THR A 104 -3.55 -9.05 -9.51
N GLU A 105 -4.81 -9.45 -9.53
CA GLU A 105 -5.84 -8.81 -10.35
C GLU A 105 -5.92 -7.31 -10.05
N ILE A 106 -5.99 -6.93 -8.76
CA ILE A 106 -6.01 -5.51 -8.37
C ILE A 106 -4.78 -4.78 -8.91
N SER A 107 -3.59 -5.36 -8.78
CA SER A 107 -2.33 -4.73 -9.25
C SER A 107 -2.27 -4.51 -10.75
N THR A 108 -3.04 -5.27 -11.54
CA THR A 108 -3.11 -5.17 -13.00
C THR A 108 -4.17 -4.19 -13.51
N ARG A 109 -4.96 -3.57 -12.62
CA ARG A 109 -6.00 -2.60 -13.02
C ARG A 109 -5.38 -1.26 -13.40
N ASP A 110 -6.14 -0.49 -14.17
CA ASP A 110 -5.79 0.90 -14.45
C ASP A 110 -5.98 1.77 -13.18
N HIS A 111 -4.85 2.27 -12.67
CA HIS A 111 -4.79 3.11 -11.48
C HIS A 111 -4.55 4.59 -11.79
N THR A 112 -4.69 5.03 -13.05
CA THR A 112 -4.46 6.43 -13.46
C THR A 112 -5.26 7.43 -12.63
N GLU A 113 -6.50 7.09 -12.27
CA GLU A 113 -7.36 7.93 -11.42
C GLU A 113 -7.36 7.51 -9.94
N THR A 114 -6.55 6.54 -9.54
CA THR A 114 -6.50 6.03 -8.16
C THR A 114 -5.45 6.81 -7.37
N SER A 115 -5.88 7.53 -6.34
CA SER A 115 -4.99 8.24 -5.42
C SER A 115 -4.54 7.37 -4.25
N CYS A 116 -5.34 6.39 -3.83
CA CYS A 116 -5.01 5.55 -2.68
C CYS A 116 -5.58 4.14 -2.79
N LEU A 117 -4.72 3.16 -2.48
CA LEU A 117 -5.09 1.77 -2.22
C LEU A 117 -4.77 1.44 -0.77
N PHE A 118 -5.76 0.92 -0.04
CA PHE A 118 -5.60 0.43 1.31
C PHE A 118 -6.00 -1.04 1.37
N PHE A 119 -5.21 -1.85 2.07
CA PHE A 119 -5.50 -3.26 2.29
C PHE A 119 -5.58 -3.56 3.79
N ALA A 120 -6.67 -4.20 4.22
CA ALA A 120 -6.85 -4.67 5.59
C ALA A 120 -6.96 -6.19 5.60
N PHE A 121 -5.96 -6.87 6.17
CA PHE A 121 -5.97 -8.33 6.33
C PHE A 121 -6.34 -8.69 7.76
N LEU A 122 -7.59 -9.11 7.97
CA LEU A 122 -8.12 -9.51 9.27
C LEU A 122 -8.01 -11.03 9.40
N THR A 123 -6.87 -11.50 9.91
CA THR A 123 -6.54 -12.93 9.98
C THR A 123 -5.88 -13.29 11.31
N HIS A 124 -5.78 -14.58 11.62
CA HIS A 124 -4.82 -15.06 12.64
C HIS A 124 -3.41 -14.82 12.13
N GLY A 125 -2.48 -14.56 13.04
CA GLY A 125 -1.06 -14.48 12.73
C GLY A 125 -0.24 -15.22 13.77
N ASP A 126 1.03 -15.47 13.47
CA ASP A 126 1.98 -15.97 14.45
C ASP A 126 2.96 -14.89 14.92
N LYS A 127 3.71 -15.23 15.96
CA LYS A 127 4.70 -14.33 16.59
C LYS A 127 5.86 -13.94 15.64
N ARG A 128 5.96 -14.56 14.48
CA ARG A 128 6.98 -14.26 13.45
C ARG A 128 6.45 -13.29 12.39
N GLY A 129 5.26 -12.72 12.59
CA GLY A 129 4.63 -11.79 11.66
C GLY A 129 4.03 -12.48 10.43
N ARG A 130 3.86 -13.81 10.45
CA ARG A 130 3.21 -14.52 9.35
C ARG A 130 1.71 -14.49 9.56
N LEU A 131 0.99 -14.05 8.54
CA LEU A 131 -0.45 -14.26 8.46
C LEU A 131 -0.73 -15.75 8.32
N ALA A 132 -1.82 -16.20 8.91
CA ALA A 132 -2.29 -17.57 8.82
C ALA A 132 -2.46 -17.95 7.35
N ARG A 133 -1.56 -18.80 6.87
CA ARG A 133 -1.49 -19.24 5.48
C ARG A 133 -2.26 -20.55 5.31
N TRP A 134 -3.13 -20.60 4.31
CA TRP A 134 -3.65 -21.85 3.78
C TRP A 134 -2.52 -22.61 3.07
N PRO A 135 -2.33 -23.93 3.29
CA PRO A 135 -1.31 -24.67 2.56
C PRO A 135 -1.59 -24.58 1.07
N THR A 136 -0.56 -24.25 0.29
CA THR A 136 -0.53 -24.63 -1.12
C THR A 136 -0.44 -26.16 -1.14
N GLY A 137 -1.30 -26.77 -1.96
CA GLY A 137 -1.32 -28.22 -2.21
C GLY A 137 0.04 -28.76 -2.61
#